data_AF-A0A1F8AQC6-F1
#
_entry.id   AF-A0A1F8AQC6-F1
#
_cell.length_a   1.000
_cell.length_b   1.000
_cell.length_c   1.000
_cell.angle_alpha   90.00
_cell.angle_beta   90.00
_cell.angle_gamma   90.00
#
_symmetry.space_group_name_H-M   'P 1'
#
loop_
_entity.id
_entity.type
_entity.pdbx_description
1 polymer ?
#
loop_
_entity_poly.entity_id
_entity_poly.type
_entity_poly.pdbx_seq_one_letter_code
_entity_poly.pdbx_strand_id
1 'polypeptide(L)'
;MKSKKKFKTVPKFKNEDEERDFWDKADSSEYFDWSKGHRAKFPNLKLSTETISLRVPKGLLDDIKIQANKRDVPYQSLIKIYLDEALRIDQREKILRR
;
A
#
# COMPACT_ATOMS: atom_id res chain seq x y z
N MET A 1 32.12 22.60 -10.91
CA MET A 1 30.92 22.93 -11.70
C MET A 1 30.30 21.62 -12.19
N LYS A 2 29.17 21.15 -11.65
CA LYS A 2 28.55 19.90 -12.14
C LYS A 2 27.76 20.17 -13.43
N SER A 3 28.10 19.45 -14.49
CA SER A 3 27.51 19.56 -15.83
C SER A 3 26.00 19.28 -15.80
N LYS A 4 25.20 20.14 -16.44
CA LYS A 4 23.77 19.90 -16.67
C LYS A 4 23.57 18.56 -17.40
N LYS A 5 23.05 17.54 -16.70
CA LYS A 5 22.51 16.33 -17.34
C LYS A 5 21.35 16.76 -18.25
N LYS A 6 21.41 16.39 -19.54
CA LYS A 6 20.30 16.58 -20.48
C LYS A 6 19.33 15.41 -20.30
N PHE A 7 18.17 15.67 -19.71
CA PHE A 7 17.11 14.66 -19.57
C PHE A 7 16.46 14.40 -20.93
N LYS A 8 16.07 13.14 -21.17
CA LYS A 8 15.30 12.76 -22.37
C LYS A 8 13.89 13.34 -22.27
N THR A 9 13.31 13.69 -23.43
CA THR A 9 11.93 14.18 -23.50
C THR A 9 10.96 13.02 -23.23
N VAL A 10 10.04 13.20 -22.27
CA VAL A 10 8.99 12.23 -21.99
C VAL A 10 8.06 12.12 -23.22
N PRO A 11 7.78 10.90 -23.72
CA PRO A 11 6.84 10.70 -24.83
C PRO A 11 5.42 11.20 -24.49
N LYS A 12 4.64 11.58 -25.50
CA LYS A 12 3.20 11.85 -25.31
C LYS A 12 2.43 10.54 -25.41
N PHE A 13 1.84 10.10 -24.30
CA PHE A 13 0.99 8.91 -24.25
C PHE A 13 -0.48 9.27 -24.53
N LYS A 14 -1.23 8.31 -25.07
CA LYS A 14 -2.65 8.49 -25.37
C LYS A 14 -3.54 8.09 -24.19
N ASN A 15 -3.08 7.15 -23.37
CA ASN A 15 -3.80 6.61 -22.20
C ASN A 15 -2.82 6.29 -21.05
N GLU A 16 -3.35 6.19 -19.82
CA GLU A 16 -2.58 5.89 -18.61
C GLU A 16 -1.95 4.48 -18.65
N ASP A 17 -2.64 3.50 -19.25
CA ASP A 17 -2.13 2.13 -19.38
C ASP A 17 -0.85 2.07 -20.24
N GLU A 18 -0.80 2.83 -21.34
CA GLU A 18 0.38 2.91 -22.21
C GLU A 18 1.57 3.59 -21.52
N GLU A 19 1.27 4.58 -20.66
CA GLU A 19 2.28 5.26 -19.86
C GLU A 19 2.87 4.30 -18.81
N ARG A 20 2.02 3.50 -18.14
CA ARG A 20 2.44 2.48 -17.18
C ARG A 20 3.35 1.43 -17.81
N ASP A 21 2.95 0.87 -18.95
CA ASP A 21 3.73 -0.13 -19.69
C ASP A 21 5.09 0.40 -20.16
N PHE A 22 5.17 1.70 -20.46
CA PHE A 22 6.42 2.36 -20.80
C PHE A 22 7.32 2.53 -19.57
N TRP A 23 6.79 3.02 -18.45
CA TRP A 23 7.56 3.24 -17.22
C TRP A 23 8.01 1.94 -16.55
N ASP A 24 7.29 0.83 -16.74
CA ASP A 24 7.73 -0.50 -16.28
C ASP A 24 9.02 -0.97 -16.96
N LYS A 25 9.32 -0.45 -18.17
CA LYS A 25 10.49 -0.82 -18.96
C LYS A 25 11.57 0.26 -19.00
N ALA A 26 11.21 1.53 -18.79
CA ALA A 26 12.11 2.66 -18.92
C ALA A 26 12.79 3.03 -17.60
N ASP A 27 14.08 3.40 -17.67
CA ASP A 27 14.79 3.95 -16.52
C ASP A 27 14.40 5.42 -16.29
N SER A 28 13.58 5.64 -15.27
CA SER A 28 13.11 6.96 -14.82
C SER A 28 14.22 7.96 -14.47
N SER A 29 15.45 7.52 -14.20
CA SER A 29 16.60 8.39 -13.90
C SER A 29 17.13 9.17 -15.12
N GLU A 30 16.77 8.74 -16.33
CA GLU A 30 17.13 9.40 -17.58
C GLU A 30 16.16 10.51 -17.99
N TYR A 31 14.96 10.51 -17.41
CA TYR A 31 13.86 11.42 -17.75
C TYR A 31 13.58 12.45 -16.65
N PHE A 32 13.82 12.12 -15.39
CA PHE A 32 13.50 13.00 -14.25
C PHE A 32 14.72 13.42 -13.43
N ASP A 33 14.70 14.69 -13.00
CA ASP A 33 15.64 15.21 -12.01
C ASP A 33 15.19 14.83 -10.60
N TRP A 34 15.65 13.66 -10.14
CA TRP A 34 15.36 13.14 -8.80
C TRP A 34 15.83 14.07 -7.67
N SER A 35 16.74 15.02 -7.93
CA SER A 35 17.15 16.01 -6.92
C SER A 35 16.04 17.01 -6.54
N LYS A 36 15.00 17.12 -7.38
CA LYS A 36 13.82 17.98 -7.16
C LYS A 36 12.58 17.20 -6.69
N GLY A 37 12.73 15.90 -6.44
CA GLY A 37 11.63 15.05 -5.97
C GLY A 37 11.16 15.47 -4.58
N HIS A 38 9.84 15.65 -4.43
CA HIS A 38 9.22 15.93 -3.14
C HIS A 38 8.45 14.69 -2.68
N ARG A 39 8.48 14.39 -1.37
CA ARG A 39 7.64 13.33 -0.80
C ARG A 39 6.18 13.76 -0.88
N ALA A 40 5.46 13.22 -1.85
CA ALA A 40 4.01 13.36 -1.91
C ALA A 40 3.37 12.48 -0.84
N LYS A 41 2.46 13.06 -0.05
CA LYS A 41 1.51 12.31 0.75
C LYS A 41 0.20 12.30 -0.03
N PHE A 42 -0.41 11.14 -0.19
CA PHE A 42 -1.71 11.00 -0.83
C PHE A 42 -2.79 10.76 0.23
N PRO A 43 -3.18 11.80 1.01
CA PRO A 43 -4.11 11.63 2.13
C PRO A 43 -5.51 11.18 1.69
N ASN A 44 -5.86 11.39 0.42
CA ASN A 44 -7.20 11.14 -0.12
C ASN A 44 -7.29 9.87 -0.97
N LEU A 45 -6.23 9.06 -1.04
CA LEU A 45 -6.30 7.76 -1.71
C LEU A 45 -7.18 6.83 -0.84
N LYS A 46 -8.42 6.58 -1.27
CA LYS A 46 -9.26 5.56 -0.64
C LYS A 46 -8.67 4.19 -0.95
N LEU A 47 -8.32 3.42 0.08
CA LEU A 47 -8.15 1.99 -0.11
C LEU A 47 -9.47 1.42 -0.65
N SER A 48 -9.40 0.59 -1.69
CA SER A 48 -10.57 -0.16 -2.12
C SER A 48 -11.02 -1.07 -0.98
N THR A 49 -12.29 -0.96 -0.58
CA THR A 49 -12.89 -1.82 0.45
C THR A 49 -13.88 -2.75 -0.21
N GLU A 50 -13.69 -4.05 -0.01
CA GLU A 50 -14.63 -5.08 -0.44
C GLU A 50 -15.35 -5.66 0.77
N THR A 51 -16.66 -5.84 0.67
CA THR A 51 -17.48 -6.42 1.74
C THR A 51 -17.43 -7.93 1.65
N ILE A 52 -16.92 -8.58 2.69
CA ILE A 52 -16.89 -10.04 2.80
C ILE A 52 -17.80 -10.53 3.92
N SER A 53 -18.43 -11.69 3.72
CA SER A 53 -19.19 -12.39 4.75
C SER A 53 -18.34 -13.54 5.30
N LEU A 54 -17.99 -13.48 6.59
CA LEU A 54 -17.18 -14.50 7.27
C LEU A 54 -17.94 -15.10 8.46
N ARG A 55 -17.86 -16.41 8.63
CA ARG A 55 -18.37 -17.10 9.83
C ARG A 55 -17.26 -17.24 10.86
N VAL A 56 -17.56 -16.89 12.11
CA VAL A 56 -16.65 -17.04 13.25
C VAL A 56 -17.38 -17.70 14.42
N PRO A 57 -16.68 -18.45 15.29
CA PRO A 57 -17.26 -18.96 16.53
C PRO A 57 -17.78 -17.83 17.42
N LYS A 58 -18.90 -18.07 18.11
CA LYS A 58 -19.56 -17.05 18.95
C LYS A 58 -18.67 -16.53 20.07
N GLY A 59 -17.99 -17.42 20.80
CA GLY A 59 -17.10 -17.04 21.90
C GLY A 59 -15.96 -16.12 21.44
N LEU A 60 -15.37 -16.42 20.28
CA LEU A 60 -14.33 -15.57 19.70
C LEU A 60 -14.85 -14.16 19.38
N LEU A 61 -16.05 -14.05 18.83
CA LEU A 61 -16.66 -12.75 18.54
C LEU A 61 -16.90 -11.95 19.83
N ASP A 62 -17.32 -12.60 20.90
CA ASP A 62 -17.56 -11.97 22.20
C ASP A 62 -16.24 -11.49 22.83
N ASP A 63 -15.19 -12.30 22.76
CA ASP A 63 -13.85 -11.91 23.21
C ASP A 63 -13.30 -10.69 22.45
N ILE A 64 -13.46 -10.68 21.12
CA ILE A 64 -13.04 -9.55 20.29
C ILE A 64 -13.81 -8.28 20.68
N LYS A 65 -15.12 -8.36 20.95
CA LYS A 65 -15.91 -7.20 21.41
C LYS A 65 -15.41 -6.67 22.75
N ILE A 66 -15.10 -7.55 23.70
CA ILE A 66 -14.56 -7.16 25.00
C ILE A 66 -13.22 -6.42 24.81
N GLN A 67 -12.33 -6.96 23.97
CA GLN A 67 -11.03 -6.33 23.71
C GLN A 67 -11.15 -5.01 22.95
N ALA A 68 -12.10 -4.91 22.03
CA ALA A 68 -12.37 -3.69 21.28
C ALA A 68 -12.84 -2.56 22.20
N ASN A 69 -13.77 -2.86 23.12
CA ASN A 69 -14.23 -1.91 24.12
C ASN A 69 -13.10 -1.45 25.05
N LYS A 70 -12.22 -2.36 25.48
CA LYS A 70 -11.05 -2.00 26.31
C LYS A 70 -10.08 -1.03 25.62
N ARG A 71 -10.02 -1.09 24.28
CA ARG A 71 -9.14 -0.26 23.45
C ARG A 71 -9.84 0.97 22.88
N ASP A 72 -11.10 1.18 23.23
CA ASP A 72 -11.96 2.25 22.71
C ASP A 72 -12.03 2.27 21.17
N VAL A 73 -12.15 1.09 20.55
CA VAL A 73 -12.28 0.94 19.09
C VAL A 73 -13.48 0.07 18.72
N PRO A 74 -14.10 0.26 17.55
CA PRO A 74 -15.12 -0.66 17.06
C PRO A 74 -14.57 -2.07 16.84
N TYR A 75 -15.33 -3.10 17.19
CA TYR A 75 -14.88 -4.50 17.04
C TYR A 75 -14.52 -4.86 15.59
N GLN A 76 -15.23 -4.32 14.60
CA GLN A 76 -14.91 -4.51 13.18
C GLN A 76 -13.56 -3.89 12.80
N SER A 77 -13.23 -2.74 13.36
CA SER A 77 -11.92 -2.09 13.17
C SER A 77 -10.82 -2.92 13.82
N LEU A 78 -11.05 -3.46 15.02
CA LEU A 78 -10.10 -4.33 15.69
C LEU A 78 -9.84 -5.62 14.89
N ILE A 79 -10.89 -6.22 14.30
CA ILE A 79 -10.75 -7.39 13.41
C ILE A 79 -9.80 -7.06 12.25
N LYS A 80 -9.97 -5.90 11.59
CA LYS A 80 -9.11 -5.48 10.48
C LYS A 80 -7.65 -5.36 10.90
N ILE A 81 -7.40 -4.77 12.07
CA ILE A 81 -6.05 -4.61 12.62
C ILE A 81 -5.40 -5.98 12.87
N TYR A 82 -6.12 -6.89 13.52
CA TYR A 82 -5.58 -8.23 13.80
C TYR A 82 -5.32 -9.05 12.54
N LEU A 83 -6.18 -8.94 11.52
CA LEU A 83 -5.95 -9.63 10.24
C LEU A 83 -4.71 -9.10 9.51
N ASP A 84 -4.53 -7.78 9.48
CA ASP A 84 -3.34 -7.16 8.88
C ASP A 84 -2.06 -7.56 9.62
N GLU A 85 -2.10 -7.55 10.96
CA GLU A 85 -0.96 -7.96 11.79
C GLU A 85 -0.59 -9.43 11.56
N ALA A 86 -1.58 -10.34 11.57
CA ALA A 86 -1.35 -11.76 11.33
C ALA A 86 -0.75 -12.01 9.93
N LEU A 87 -1.24 -11.31 8.89
CA LEU A 87 -0.69 -11.41 7.53
C LEU A 87 0.75 -10.92 7.46
N ARG A 88 1.08 -9.81 8.13
CA ARG A 88 2.47 -9.30 8.17
C ARG A 88 3.40 -10.27 8.87
N ILE A 89 2.96 -10.91 9.94
CA ILE A 89 3.74 -11.92 10.65
C ILE A 89 4.01 -13.12 9.73
N ASP A 90 2.97 -13.66 9.08
CA ASP A 90 3.11 -14.79 8.14
C ASP A 90 4.05 -14.45 6.96
N GLN A 91 3.93 -13.26 6.39
CA GLN A 91 4.83 -12.80 5.33
C GLN A 91 6.28 -12.69 5.80
N ARG A 92 6.51 -12.16 7.01
CA ARG A 92 7.85 -12.06 7.60
C ARG A 92 8.45 -13.44 7.85
N GLU A 93 7.68 -14.38 8.38
CA GLU A 93 8.14 -15.76 8.57
C GLU A 93 8.52 -16.44 7.25
N LYS A 94 7.75 -16.22 6.18
CA LYS A 94 8.06 -16.78 4.85
C LYS A 94 9.33 -16.21 4.25
N ILE A 95 9.65 -14.95 4.52
CA ILE A 95 10.90 -14.32 4.09
C ILE A 95 12.09 -14.88 4.88
N LEU A 96 11.93 -15.12 6.19
CA LEU A 96 13.00 -15.67 7.03
C LEU A 96 13.28 -17.17 6.77
N ARG A 97 12.31 -17.89 6.20
CA ARG A 97 12.44 -19.31 5.83
C ARG A 97 12.93 -19.52 4.38
N ARG A 98 13.19 -18.45 3.62
CA ARG A 98 13.78 -18.46 2.28
C ARG A 98 15.24 -18.03 2.33
#